data_AF-A0A958IX78-F1
#
_entry.id   AF-A0A958IX78-F1
#
_cell.length_a   1.000
_cell.length_b   1.000
_cell.length_c   1.000
_cell.angle_alpha   90.00
_cell.angle_beta   90.00
_cell.angle_gamma   90.00
#
_symmetry.space_group_name_H-M   'P 1'
#
loop_
_entity.id
_entity.type
_entity.pdbx_description
1 polymer ?
#
loop_
_entity_poly.entity_id
_entity_poly.type
_entity_poly.pdbx_seq_one_letter_code
_entity_poly.pdbx_strand_id
1 'polypeptide(L)'
;IIGFNKNVAWGVTNAGTDVMDWYKIKFKNAQANEYFYDGEWLPTQKRSEAIKIRGAKTVFDTVAYTHHGPVSYMDDETPFSDNVPTGAALRWTAHDPSNEVKAFYLMNRAENLQDYNEAQHYFECPAQNIVFASVDGDIALRHSGKFPVRWPQQGRYISDGTDAAYDWKNYIPFSQLPYSENPRQGFLASANQKPVDENYPYLMLGQYATFERGARIHERLRELSEITPQGMMRLQLDNRNLRARTVLPTMLAALDTTQMTAGEHITFIELSNWKFDNQHDFIAPTIFEYWFEALTTAIWDDDLPGNANSVFLYPNDDVTMRLLSEDTASTYFDDRLTPEVEQYGDIVQKTFRETTDKL
;
A
#
# COMPACT_ATOMS: atom_id res chain seq x y z
N ILE A 1 10.25 7.22 18.10
CA ILE A 1 10.07 6.63 16.75
C ILE A 1 10.61 7.59 15.70
N ILE A 2 10.13 8.83 15.62
CA ILE A 2 10.72 9.93 14.83
C ILE A 2 11.41 10.90 15.79
N GLY A 3 12.58 11.44 15.44
CA GLY A 3 13.30 12.33 16.34
C GLY A 3 14.64 12.80 15.81
N PHE A 4 15.35 13.54 16.67
CA PHE A 4 16.69 14.02 16.41
C PHE A 4 17.44 14.19 17.74
N ASN A 5 18.77 14.26 17.66
CA ASN A 5 19.65 14.71 18.73
C ASN A 5 20.58 15.81 18.20
N LYS A 6 21.60 16.20 18.97
CA LYS A 6 22.53 17.28 18.56
C LYS A 6 23.35 16.98 17.28
N ASN A 7 23.44 15.71 16.86
CA ASN A 7 24.28 15.24 15.77
C ASN A 7 23.47 14.72 14.57
N VAL A 8 22.31 14.10 14.81
CA VAL A 8 21.56 13.38 13.76
C VAL A 8 20.04 13.55 13.90
N ALA A 9 19.32 13.35 12.79
CA ALA A 9 17.87 13.28 12.73
C ALA A 9 17.42 12.07 11.92
N TRP A 10 16.25 11.52 12.26
CA TRP A 10 15.64 10.43 11.50
C TRP A 10 14.12 10.53 11.45
N GLY A 11 13.55 10.00 10.37
CA GLY A 11 12.12 9.89 10.14
C GLY A 11 11.74 8.51 9.63
N VAL A 12 10.44 8.17 9.69
CA VAL A 12 9.95 6.88 9.20
C VAL A 12 8.70 7.05 8.35
N THR A 13 8.53 6.16 7.37
CA THR A 13 7.26 5.93 6.68
C THR A 13 7.06 4.44 6.52
N ASN A 14 5.81 3.97 6.50
CA ASN A 14 5.52 2.54 6.30
C ASN A 14 6.15 2.03 4.99
N ALA A 15 6.77 0.85 5.06
CA ALA A 15 7.41 0.15 3.95
C ALA A 15 6.42 -0.32 2.89
N GLY A 16 5.20 -0.73 3.27
CA GLY A 16 4.20 -1.31 2.36
C GLY A 16 4.53 -2.72 1.86
N THR A 17 5.74 -3.22 2.10
CA THR A 17 6.17 -4.56 1.69
C THR A 17 5.50 -5.64 2.51
N ASP A 18 5.15 -6.72 1.82
CA ASP A 18 4.41 -7.85 2.36
C ASP A 18 5.28 -8.70 3.30
N VAL A 19 4.85 -8.75 4.55
CA VAL A 19 5.47 -9.47 5.67
C VAL A 19 4.52 -10.52 6.27
N MET A 20 3.43 -10.86 5.57
CA MET A 20 2.38 -11.77 6.04
C MET A 20 1.91 -12.71 4.93
N ASP A 21 1.93 -14.02 5.18
CA ASP A 21 1.32 -15.01 4.29
C ASP A 21 0.25 -15.81 5.03
N TRP A 22 -0.82 -16.18 4.32
CA TRP A 22 -1.85 -17.11 4.81
C TRP A 22 -1.57 -18.52 4.30
N TYR A 23 -1.76 -19.52 5.16
CA TYR A 23 -1.59 -20.94 4.83
C TYR A 23 -2.88 -21.70 5.14
N LYS A 24 -3.51 -22.34 4.15
CA LYS A 24 -4.70 -23.18 4.40
C LYS A 24 -4.25 -24.45 5.13
N ILE A 25 -4.82 -24.70 6.30
CA ILE A 25 -4.43 -25.83 7.15
C ILE A 25 -5.40 -26.99 6.95
N LYS A 26 -4.85 -28.20 6.79
CA LYS A 26 -5.62 -29.44 6.76
C LYS A 26 -5.63 -30.07 8.14
N PHE A 27 -6.71 -29.87 8.91
CA PHE A 27 -6.88 -30.53 10.20
C PHE A 27 -7.35 -31.98 10.05
N LYS A 28 -7.03 -32.81 11.04
CA LYS A 28 -7.45 -34.22 11.08
C LYS A 28 -8.94 -34.37 11.36
N ASN A 29 -9.49 -33.45 12.14
CA ASN A 29 -10.88 -33.37 12.56
C ASN A 29 -11.19 -31.95 13.09
N ALA A 30 -12.46 -31.69 13.40
CA ALA A 30 -12.94 -30.40 13.90
C ALA A 30 -12.32 -29.97 15.24
N GLN A 31 -11.79 -30.90 16.05
CA GLN A 31 -11.09 -30.54 17.29
C GLN A 31 -9.74 -29.86 17.00
N ALA A 32 -9.22 -30.02 15.78
CA ALA A 32 -8.00 -29.38 15.30
C ALA A 32 -6.83 -29.59 16.26
N ASN A 33 -6.69 -30.81 16.78
CA ASN A 33 -5.57 -31.21 17.64
C ASN A 33 -4.32 -31.60 16.84
N GLU A 34 -4.51 -31.99 15.58
CA GLU A 34 -3.46 -32.39 14.64
C GLU A 34 -3.75 -31.78 13.27
N TYR A 35 -2.70 -31.41 12.54
CA TYR A 35 -2.76 -30.92 11.17
C TYR A 35 -1.78 -31.69 10.28
N PHE A 36 -2.11 -31.81 8.99
CA PHE A 36 -1.29 -32.53 8.02
C PHE A 36 -0.24 -31.60 7.44
N TYR A 37 1.01 -32.05 7.41
CA TYR A 37 2.14 -31.32 6.83
C TYR A 37 3.19 -32.32 6.33
N ASP A 38 3.58 -32.17 5.06
CA ASP A 38 4.64 -32.92 4.39
C ASP A 38 4.59 -34.45 4.62
N GLY A 39 3.39 -35.03 4.50
CA GLY A 39 3.19 -36.47 4.64
C GLY A 39 2.84 -36.95 6.05
N GLU A 40 2.90 -36.09 7.07
CA GLU A 40 2.71 -36.45 8.48
C GLU A 40 1.60 -35.66 9.16
N TRP A 41 1.03 -36.23 10.23
CA TRP A 41 0.12 -35.52 11.12
C TRP A 41 0.90 -34.97 12.30
N LEU A 42 1.02 -33.64 12.39
CA LEU A 42 1.71 -32.93 13.45
C LEU A 42 0.71 -32.41 14.48
N PRO A 43 1.06 -32.39 15.78
CA PRO A 43 0.18 -31.82 16.80
C PRO A 43 0.09 -30.29 16.65
N THR A 44 -1.10 -29.74 16.83
CA THR A 44 -1.27 -28.29 17.04
C THR A 44 -0.92 -27.92 18.48
N GLN A 45 -0.45 -26.71 18.71
CA GLN A 45 -0.36 -26.13 20.05
C GLN A 45 -1.64 -25.32 20.35
N LYS A 46 -2.45 -25.77 21.30
CA LYS A 46 -3.64 -25.03 21.74
C LYS A 46 -3.25 -24.03 22.84
N ARG A 47 -3.67 -22.77 22.69
CA ARG A 47 -3.48 -21.71 23.67
C ARG A 47 -4.84 -21.20 24.13
N SER A 48 -5.20 -21.52 25.38
CA SER A 48 -6.42 -21.01 25.99
C SER A 48 -6.16 -19.65 26.65
N GLU A 49 -6.97 -18.66 26.28
CA GLU A 49 -6.92 -17.30 26.77
C GLU A 49 -8.11 -17.02 27.69
N ALA A 50 -7.84 -16.40 28.84
CA ALA A 50 -8.86 -16.01 29.82
C ALA A 50 -9.15 -14.51 29.72
N ILE A 51 -10.22 -14.16 29.02
CA ILE A 51 -10.65 -12.77 28.80
C ILE A 51 -11.51 -12.34 29.98
N LYS A 52 -10.92 -11.57 30.91
CA LYS A 52 -11.62 -11.05 32.09
C LYS A 52 -12.45 -9.82 31.73
N ILE A 53 -13.76 -9.93 31.89
CA ILE A 53 -14.71 -8.86 31.57
C ILE A 53 -15.17 -8.19 32.86
N ARG A 54 -15.01 -6.86 32.97
CA ARG A 54 -15.43 -6.10 34.15
C ARG A 54 -16.94 -6.26 34.36
N GLY A 55 -17.33 -6.72 35.56
CA GLY A 55 -18.74 -6.89 35.93
C GLY A 55 -19.44 -8.09 35.29
N ALA A 56 -18.72 -8.95 34.56
CA ALA A 56 -19.25 -10.14 33.93
C ALA A 56 -18.37 -11.37 34.17
N LYS A 57 -18.81 -12.52 33.67
CA LYS A 57 -18.03 -13.77 33.75
C LYS A 57 -16.84 -13.69 32.79
N THR A 58 -15.72 -14.29 33.18
CA THR A 58 -14.58 -14.52 32.29
C THR A 58 -15.02 -15.35 31.08
N VAL A 59 -14.64 -14.92 29.89
CA VAL A 59 -14.78 -15.70 28.65
C VAL A 59 -13.46 -16.41 28.40
N PHE A 60 -13.53 -17.69 28.06
CA PHE A 60 -12.37 -18.46 27.64
C PHE A 60 -12.44 -18.65 26.14
N ASP A 61 -11.34 -18.34 25.47
CA ASP A 61 -11.16 -18.56 24.05
C ASP A 61 -9.93 -19.46 23.83
N THR A 62 -9.85 -20.18 22.72
CA THR A 62 -8.73 -21.09 22.44
C THR A 62 -8.25 -20.95 21.01
N VAL A 63 -7.00 -20.51 20.86
CA VAL A 63 -6.36 -20.38 19.55
C VAL A 63 -5.50 -21.62 19.28
N ALA A 64 -5.66 -22.21 18.09
CA ALA A 64 -4.78 -23.27 17.61
C ALA A 64 -3.56 -22.67 16.89
N TYR A 65 -2.36 -23.11 17.26
CA TYR A 65 -1.10 -22.75 16.62
C TYR A 65 -0.56 -23.94 15.84
N THR A 66 -0.13 -23.67 14.61
CA THR A 66 0.68 -24.55 13.78
C THR A 66 2.10 -23.98 13.69
N HIS A 67 3.01 -24.65 12.99
CA HIS A 67 4.33 -24.07 12.70
C HIS A 67 4.27 -22.79 11.82
N HIS A 68 3.22 -22.61 11.01
CA HIS A 68 3.00 -21.36 10.26
C HIS A 68 2.51 -20.21 11.15
N GLY A 69 1.89 -20.51 12.30
CA GLY A 69 1.37 -19.51 13.23
C GLY A 69 -0.04 -19.81 13.74
N PRO A 70 -0.71 -18.82 14.35
CA PRO A 70 -2.08 -18.97 14.84
C PRO A 70 -3.07 -19.13 13.68
N VAL A 71 -4.07 -19.98 13.89
CA VAL A 71 -5.25 -20.10 13.03
C VAL A 71 -6.24 -19.05 13.50
N SER A 72 -6.48 -18.04 12.66
CA SER A 72 -7.25 -16.85 13.06
C SER A 72 -8.73 -17.15 13.26
N TYR A 73 -9.29 -17.99 12.39
CA TYR A 73 -10.66 -18.47 12.48
C TYR A 73 -10.72 -19.93 12.03
N MET A 74 -11.48 -20.75 12.73
CA MET A 74 -11.85 -22.10 12.29
C MET A 74 -12.95 -22.02 11.21
N ASP A 75 -13.17 -23.11 10.46
CA ASP A 75 -14.16 -23.13 9.36
C ASP A 75 -15.61 -22.90 9.84
N ASP A 76 -15.91 -23.14 11.13
CA ASP A 76 -17.22 -22.93 11.76
C ASP A 76 -17.36 -21.58 12.49
N GLU A 77 -16.34 -20.71 12.41
CA GLU A 77 -16.33 -19.39 13.03
C GLU A 77 -16.62 -18.29 12.01
N THR A 78 -17.18 -17.17 12.50
CA THR A 78 -17.41 -15.98 11.68
C THR A 78 -16.19 -15.07 11.74
N PRO A 79 -15.48 -14.82 10.62
CA PRO A 79 -14.36 -13.91 10.60
C PRO A 79 -14.80 -12.47 10.84
N PHE A 80 -13.91 -11.63 11.37
CA PHE A 80 -14.17 -10.20 11.57
C PHE A 80 -14.42 -9.45 10.25
N SER A 81 -13.84 -9.92 9.15
CA SER A 81 -14.02 -9.39 7.80
C SER A 81 -13.91 -10.51 6.78
N ASP A 82 -14.63 -10.39 5.67
CA ASP A 82 -14.72 -11.41 4.62
C ASP A 82 -13.38 -11.72 3.93
N ASN A 83 -12.39 -10.81 4.06
CA ASN A 83 -11.05 -11.00 3.52
C ASN A 83 -10.12 -11.81 4.44
N VAL A 84 -10.57 -12.20 5.64
CA VAL A 84 -9.80 -13.06 6.54
C VAL A 84 -10.21 -14.51 6.33
N PRO A 85 -9.31 -15.39 5.84
CA PRO A 85 -9.66 -16.76 5.54
C PRO A 85 -9.89 -17.59 6.81
N THR A 86 -10.89 -18.47 6.76
CA THR A 86 -11.14 -19.48 7.79
C THR A 86 -10.31 -20.74 7.52
N GLY A 87 -10.01 -21.50 8.58
CA GLY A 87 -9.18 -22.71 8.54
C GLY A 87 -7.76 -22.45 8.04
N ALA A 88 -7.27 -21.21 8.14
CA ALA A 88 -5.96 -20.80 7.67
C ALA A 88 -5.11 -20.23 8.83
N ALA A 89 -3.82 -20.57 8.81
CA ALA A 89 -2.85 -20.00 9.73
C ALA A 89 -2.22 -18.74 9.15
N LEU A 90 -2.03 -17.71 9.98
CA LEU A 90 -1.31 -16.50 9.63
C LEU A 90 0.17 -16.66 9.98
N ARG A 91 1.05 -16.62 8.97
CA ARG A 91 2.49 -16.43 9.17
C ARG A 91 2.83 -14.96 9.01
N TRP A 92 3.15 -14.30 10.12
CA TRP A 92 3.59 -12.91 10.14
C TRP A 92 4.97 -12.82 10.79
N THR A 93 5.87 -12.02 10.21
CA THR A 93 7.19 -11.74 10.80
C THR A 93 7.10 -11.17 12.23
N ALA A 94 6.00 -10.52 12.61
CA ALA A 94 5.78 -10.05 13.98
C ALA A 94 5.61 -11.18 15.02
N HIS A 95 5.41 -12.42 14.57
CA HIS A 95 5.41 -13.59 15.44
C HIS A 95 6.84 -13.99 15.86
N ASP A 96 7.86 -13.56 15.12
CA ASP A 96 9.25 -13.87 15.44
C ASP A 96 9.83 -12.82 16.42
N PRO A 97 10.74 -13.21 17.32
CA PRO A 97 11.41 -12.24 18.20
C PRO A 97 12.24 -11.22 17.42
N SER A 98 12.11 -9.95 17.81
CA SER A 98 12.86 -8.82 17.24
C SER A 98 13.21 -7.78 18.32
N ASN A 99 14.03 -6.75 17.99
CA ASN A 99 14.51 -5.77 18.98
C ASN A 99 14.57 -4.33 18.46
N GLU A 100 13.45 -3.86 17.92
CA GLU A 100 13.30 -2.50 17.38
C GLU A 100 13.53 -1.44 18.44
N VAL A 101 13.21 -1.75 19.70
CA VAL A 101 13.48 -0.87 20.84
C VAL A 101 14.98 -0.57 20.93
N LYS A 102 15.85 -1.56 20.69
CA LYS A 102 17.29 -1.35 20.65
C LYS A 102 17.69 -0.51 19.43
N ALA A 103 17.10 -0.72 18.25
CA ALA A 103 17.34 0.12 17.08
C ALA A 103 17.07 1.60 17.39
N PHE A 104 15.90 1.91 17.96
CA PHE A 104 15.59 3.29 18.36
C PHE A 104 16.49 3.79 19.48
N TYR A 105 16.81 2.97 20.48
CA TYR A 105 17.69 3.35 21.57
C TYR A 105 19.08 3.78 21.06
N LEU A 106 19.62 3.05 20.09
CA LEU A 106 20.89 3.34 19.44
C LEU A 106 20.80 4.59 18.57
N MET A 107 19.75 4.74 17.74
CA MET A 107 19.55 5.96 16.93
C MET A 107 19.44 7.23 17.79
N ASN A 108 18.81 7.15 18.98
CA ASN A 108 18.76 8.29 19.90
C ASN A 108 20.14 8.73 20.41
N ARG A 109 21.13 7.84 20.37
CA ARG A 109 22.53 8.07 20.80
C ARG A 109 23.52 8.18 19.65
N ALA A 110 23.06 8.00 18.42
CA ALA A 110 23.91 8.03 17.25
C ALA A 110 24.58 9.40 17.10
N GLU A 111 25.84 9.37 16.73
CA GLU A 111 26.65 10.56 16.49
C GLU A 111 26.90 10.80 15.00
N ASN A 112 26.74 9.77 14.17
CA ASN A 112 27.08 9.81 12.75
C ASN A 112 26.31 8.74 11.96
N LEU A 113 26.59 8.66 10.66
CA LEU A 113 25.99 7.69 9.75
C LEU A 113 26.33 6.23 10.09
N GLN A 114 27.53 5.97 10.62
CA GLN A 114 27.92 4.62 11.01
C GLN A 114 27.02 4.10 12.15
N ASP A 115 26.80 4.92 13.19
CA ASP A 115 25.90 4.55 14.29
C ASP A 115 24.46 4.32 13.82
N TYR A 116 24.00 5.10 12.84
CA TYR A 116 22.71 4.87 12.19
C TYR A 116 22.67 3.49 11.53
N ASN A 117 23.67 3.14 10.73
CA ASN A 117 23.74 1.85 10.04
C ASN A 117 23.80 0.67 11.04
N GLU A 118 24.60 0.80 12.12
CA GLU A 118 24.65 -0.19 13.20
C GLU A 118 23.29 -0.37 13.89
N ALA A 119 22.56 0.73 14.12
CA ALA A 119 21.23 0.66 14.73
C ALA A 119 20.21 -0.09 13.84
N GLN A 120 20.32 0.03 12.51
CA GLN A 120 19.39 -0.61 11.58
C GLN A 120 19.42 -2.14 11.63
N HIS A 121 20.52 -2.76 12.08
CA HIS A 121 20.61 -4.23 12.24
C HIS A 121 19.61 -4.80 13.26
N TYR A 122 19.03 -3.96 14.13
CA TYR A 122 18.07 -4.39 15.15
C TYR A 122 16.61 -4.13 14.75
N PHE A 123 16.36 -3.65 13.53
CA PHE A 123 15.03 -3.27 13.08
C PHE A 123 14.47 -4.29 12.09
N GLU A 124 13.62 -5.20 12.56
CA GLU A 124 13.07 -6.30 11.76
C GLU A 124 11.57 -6.14 11.49
N CYS A 125 10.78 -5.60 12.43
CA CYS A 125 9.33 -5.53 12.33
C CYS A 125 8.69 -4.45 13.23
N PRO A 126 7.66 -3.70 12.77
CA PRO A 126 7.10 -3.70 11.43
C PRO A 126 8.02 -2.98 10.46
N ALA A 127 8.05 -3.41 9.20
CA ALA A 127 8.92 -2.82 8.19
C ALA A 127 8.68 -1.30 8.01
N GLN A 128 9.76 -0.53 7.93
CA GLN A 128 9.74 0.94 7.78
C GLN A 128 10.82 1.39 6.79
N ASN A 129 10.50 2.41 6.01
CA ASN A 129 11.52 3.23 5.35
C ASN A 129 12.06 4.23 6.38
N ILE A 130 13.30 4.08 6.82
CA ILE A 130 13.93 4.93 7.83
C ILE A 130 14.90 5.90 7.15
N VAL A 131 14.53 7.18 7.08
CA VAL A 131 15.36 8.26 6.53
C VAL A 131 16.23 8.87 7.61
N PHE A 132 17.44 9.31 7.25
CA PHE A 132 18.48 9.83 8.13
C PHE A 132 19.13 11.08 7.56
N ALA A 133 19.52 12.01 8.44
CA ALA A 133 20.40 13.12 8.14
C ALA A 133 21.35 13.41 9.33
N SER A 134 22.60 13.82 9.06
CA SER A 134 23.58 14.24 10.08
C SER A 134 23.96 15.72 9.96
N VAL A 135 24.54 16.29 11.02
CA VAL A 135 25.14 17.64 11.00
C VAL A 135 26.37 17.75 10.11
N ASP A 136 27.01 16.62 9.78
CA ASP A 136 28.14 16.54 8.85
C ASP A 136 27.69 16.55 7.38
N GLY A 137 26.37 16.53 7.14
CA GLY A 137 25.77 16.61 5.80
C GLY A 137 25.45 15.25 5.18
N ASP A 138 25.64 14.14 5.91
CA ASP A 138 25.27 12.82 5.42
C ASP A 138 23.75 12.64 5.38
N ILE A 139 23.25 11.99 4.33
CA ILE A 139 21.87 11.54 4.21
C ILE A 139 21.82 10.07 3.85
N ALA A 140 20.85 9.35 4.43
CA ALA A 140 20.61 7.95 4.10
C ALA A 140 19.14 7.58 4.20
N LEU A 141 18.76 6.51 3.50
CA LEU A 141 17.42 5.93 3.53
C LEU A 141 17.55 4.43 3.40
N ARG A 142 17.02 3.69 4.37
CA ARG A 142 16.97 2.23 4.35
C ARG A 142 15.52 1.76 4.38
N HIS A 143 15.22 0.79 3.55
CA HIS A 143 13.99 0.01 3.62
C HIS A 143 14.19 -1.12 4.64
N SER A 144 13.96 -0.81 5.91
CA SER A 144 14.33 -1.64 7.05
C SER A 144 13.20 -2.59 7.43
N GLY A 145 13.54 -3.87 7.60
CA GLY A 145 12.62 -4.92 8.00
C GLY A 145 13.18 -6.29 7.69
N LYS A 146 12.45 -7.32 8.09
CA LYS A 146 12.75 -8.72 7.81
C LYS A 146 11.80 -9.22 6.73
N PHE A 147 12.31 -9.46 5.53
CA PHE A 147 11.50 -9.81 4.37
C PHE A 147 11.79 -11.25 3.94
N PRO A 148 10.80 -12.14 3.88
CA PRO A 148 11.02 -13.51 3.43
C PRO A 148 11.36 -13.52 1.94
N VAL A 149 12.32 -14.38 1.56
CA VAL A 149 12.65 -14.62 0.16
C VAL A 149 11.58 -15.52 -0.44
N ARG A 150 10.90 -15.01 -1.47
CA ARG A 150 9.78 -15.67 -2.12
C ARG A 150 10.12 -16.05 -3.56
N TRP A 151 9.65 -17.21 -4.02
CA TRP A 151 9.64 -17.55 -5.44
C TRP A 151 8.50 -16.80 -6.18
N PRO A 152 8.53 -16.67 -7.51
CA PRO A 152 7.54 -15.87 -8.23
C PRO A 152 6.09 -16.28 -7.93
N GLN A 153 5.28 -15.34 -7.45
CA GLN A 153 3.86 -15.54 -7.03
C GLN A 153 3.63 -16.20 -5.66
N GLN A 154 4.65 -16.66 -4.93
CA GLN A 154 4.47 -17.14 -3.56
C GLN A 154 3.88 -16.04 -2.68
N GLY A 155 2.93 -16.38 -1.80
CA GLY A 155 2.28 -15.43 -0.89
C GLY A 155 1.23 -14.52 -1.53
N ARG A 156 1.11 -14.51 -2.88
CA ARG A 156 0.08 -13.70 -3.56
C ARG A 156 -1.35 -14.14 -3.23
N TYR A 157 -1.52 -15.42 -2.94
CA TYR A 157 -2.77 -16.04 -2.54
C TYR A 157 -2.55 -16.87 -1.28
N ILE A 158 -3.63 -17.45 -0.75
CA ILE A 158 -3.54 -18.43 0.35
C ILE A 158 -2.68 -19.60 -0.12
N SER A 159 -1.58 -19.82 0.59
CA SER A 159 -0.61 -20.88 0.33
C SER A 159 -1.12 -22.22 0.84
N ASP A 160 -0.64 -23.32 0.25
CA ASP A 160 -0.94 -24.67 0.74
C ASP A 160 -0.15 -24.94 2.03
N GLY A 161 -0.84 -25.02 3.17
CA GLY A 161 -0.22 -25.29 4.46
C GLY A 161 0.21 -26.75 4.67
N THR A 162 -0.02 -27.64 3.69
CA THR A 162 0.41 -29.03 3.73
C THR A 162 1.75 -29.29 3.05
N ASP A 163 2.24 -28.34 2.24
CA ASP A 163 3.42 -28.49 1.39
C ASP A 163 4.57 -27.55 1.86
N ALA A 164 5.67 -28.16 2.30
CA ALA A 164 6.88 -27.45 2.75
C ALA A 164 7.53 -26.57 1.66
N ALA A 165 7.16 -26.74 0.38
CA ALA A 165 7.60 -25.86 -0.69
C ALA A 165 7.08 -24.42 -0.55
N TYR A 166 5.98 -24.21 0.16
CA TYR A 166 5.38 -22.89 0.43
C TYR A 166 5.96 -22.18 1.65
N ASP A 167 6.79 -22.84 2.45
CA ASP A 167 7.38 -22.24 3.63
C ASP A 167 8.37 -21.13 3.28
N TRP A 168 8.49 -20.15 4.17
CA TRP A 168 9.58 -19.18 4.12
C TRP A 168 10.88 -19.88 4.48
N LYS A 169 11.74 -20.08 3.48
CA LYS A 169 13.02 -20.79 3.65
C LYS A 169 14.14 -19.89 4.15
N ASN A 170 14.13 -18.63 3.73
CA ASN A 170 15.17 -17.64 4.01
C ASN A 170 14.57 -16.23 4.05
N TYR A 171 15.38 -15.28 4.52
CA TYR A 171 15.05 -13.86 4.50
C TYR A 171 16.09 -13.10 3.66
N ILE A 172 15.69 -11.97 3.08
CA ILE A 172 16.60 -11.09 2.34
C ILE A 172 17.74 -10.69 3.29
N PRO A 173 19.01 -10.94 2.94
CA PRO A 173 20.14 -10.56 3.78
C PRO A 173 20.15 -9.04 4.04
N PHE A 174 20.52 -8.63 5.25
CA PHE A 174 20.57 -7.20 5.62
C PHE A 174 21.36 -6.34 4.62
N SER A 175 22.49 -6.85 4.13
CA SER A 175 23.35 -6.17 3.15
C SER A 175 22.72 -5.99 1.77
N GLN A 176 21.63 -6.69 1.48
CA GLN A 176 20.89 -6.60 0.23
C GLN A 176 19.57 -5.83 0.39
N LEU A 177 19.21 -5.41 1.60
CA LEU A 177 18.04 -4.53 1.79
C LEU A 177 18.22 -3.23 1.01
N PRO A 178 17.15 -2.68 0.39
CA PRO A 178 17.23 -1.43 -0.35
C PRO A 178 17.78 -0.32 0.54
N TYR A 179 18.87 0.29 0.08
CA TYR A 179 19.62 1.28 0.84
C TYR A 179 20.24 2.30 -0.12
N SER A 180 20.20 3.57 0.27
CA SER A 180 20.88 4.64 -0.44
C SER A 180 21.50 5.60 0.56
N GLU A 181 22.72 6.02 0.25
CA GLU A 181 23.56 6.91 1.06
C GLU A 181 24.13 7.97 0.14
N ASN A 182 24.07 9.23 0.57
CA ASN A 182 24.71 10.38 -0.09
C ASN A 182 24.61 10.36 -1.63
N PRO A 183 23.41 10.15 -2.21
CA PRO A 183 23.27 10.02 -3.65
C PRO A 183 23.61 11.33 -4.35
N ARG A 184 24.14 11.23 -5.58
CA ARG A 184 24.50 12.42 -6.41
C ARG A 184 23.33 13.40 -6.61
N GLN A 185 22.09 12.94 -6.55
CA GLN A 185 20.92 13.80 -6.70
C GLN A 185 20.71 14.75 -5.50
N GLY A 186 21.42 14.55 -4.39
CA GLY A 186 21.43 15.47 -3.24
C GLY A 186 20.22 15.37 -2.30
N PHE A 187 19.30 14.44 -2.52
CA PHE A 187 18.16 14.20 -1.64
C PHE A 187 17.69 12.75 -1.65
N LEU A 188 16.94 12.37 -0.61
CA LEU A 188 16.25 11.09 -0.46
C LEU A 188 14.82 11.36 0.02
N ALA A 189 13.86 10.60 -0.49
CA ALA A 189 12.45 10.76 -0.14
C ALA A 189 11.72 9.42 -0.11
N SER A 190 10.85 9.27 0.89
CA SER A 190 9.91 8.15 0.99
C SER A 190 8.51 8.67 1.25
N ALA A 191 7.57 8.16 0.47
CA ALA A 191 6.14 8.40 0.51
C ALA A 191 5.37 7.08 0.30
N ASN A 192 5.90 5.97 0.86
CA ASN A 192 5.33 4.63 0.78
C ASN A 192 5.33 3.98 -0.62
N GLN A 193 6.07 4.55 -1.58
CA GLN A 193 6.26 3.95 -2.90
C GLN A 193 7.12 2.68 -2.83
N LYS A 194 7.05 1.84 -3.86
CA LYS A 194 7.93 0.68 -4.00
C LYS A 194 9.41 1.12 -3.95
N PRO A 195 10.26 0.51 -3.10
CA PRO A 195 11.62 1.01 -2.84
C PRO A 195 12.65 0.64 -3.92
N VAL A 196 12.27 -0.19 -4.89
CA VAL A 196 13.18 -0.81 -5.85
C VAL A 196 12.58 -0.84 -7.25
N ASP A 197 13.45 -0.90 -8.25
CA ASP A 197 13.10 -1.12 -9.66
C ASP A 197 12.96 -2.62 -9.98
N GLU A 198 12.84 -2.93 -11.27
CA GLU A 198 12.73 -4.30 -11.80
C GLU A 198 14.05 -5.09 -11.75
N ASN A 199 15.20 -4.43 -11.53
CA ASN A 199 16.51 -5.08 -11.50
C ASN A 199 16.86 -5.65 -10.13
N TYR A 200 16.07 -5.33 -9.10
CA TYR A 200 16.28 -5.85 -7.75
C TYR A 200 15.99 -7.37 -7.71
N PRO A 201 16.91 -8.19 -7.17
CA PRO A 201 16.86 -9.64 -7.37
C PRO A 201 15.80 -10.37 -6.55
N TYR A 202 15.16 -9.70 -5.59
CA TYR A 202 14.14 -10.29 -4.74
C TYR A 202 12.75 -9.77 -5.08
N LEU A 203 11.78 -10.68 -5.05
CA LEU A 203 10.38 -10.33 -5.18
C LEU A 203 9.92 -9.50 -3.98
N MET A 204 9.54 -8.24 -4.25
CA MET A 204 9.01 -7.31 -3.24
C MET A 204 7.50 -7.13 -3.42
N LEU A 205 6.73 -8.16 -3.04
CA LEU A 205 5.27 -8.05 -2.92
C LEU A 205 4.91 -7.01 -1.85
N GLY A 206 3.75 -6.38 -1.97
CA GLY A 206 3.32 -5.36 -1.02
C GLY A 206 2.17 -4.51 -1.54
N GLN A 207 1.57 -3.77 -0.62
CA GLN A 207 0.63 -2.69 -0.90
C GLN A 207 1.38 -1.37 -0.75
N TYR A 208 1.92 -0.90 -1.88
CA TYR A 208 2.62 0.38 -1.95
C TYR A 208 1.63 1.49 -2.30
N ALA A 209 1.93 2.71 -1.85
CA ALA A 209 1.19 3.86 -2.32
C ALA A 209 1.44 4.09 -3.81
N THR A 210 0.43 4.63 -4.47
CA THR A 210 0.50 5.11 -5.85
C THR A 210 1.55 6.23 -5.98
N PHE A 211 1.99 6.50 -7.22
CA PHE A 211 3.21 7.26 -7.48
C PHE A 211 3.13 8.75 -7.09
N GLU A 212 1.93 9.32 -6.96
CA GLU A 212 1.68 10.76 -6.99
C GLU A 212 2.47 11.51 -5.92
N ARG A 213 2.40 11.05 -4.66
CA ARG A 213 3.10 11.72 -3.53
C ARG A 213 4.62 11.64 -3.70
N GLY A 214 5.12 10.47 -4.10
CA GLY A 214 6.55 10.25 -4.32
C GLY A 214 7.08 11.14 -5.44
N ALA A 215 6.38 11.15 -6.58
CA ALA A 215 6.73 11.99 -7.72
C ALA A 215 6.66 13.48 -7.38
N ARG A 216 5.60 13.93 -6.69
CA ARG A 216 5.45 15.33 -6.31
C ARG A 216 6.58 15.82 -5.39
N ILE A 217 6.98 15.00 -4.41
CA ILE A 217 8.13 15.33 -3.55
C ILE A 217 9.41 15.44 -4.38
N HIS A 218 9.65 14.53 -5.32
CA HIS A 218 10.83 14.57 -6.18
C HIS A 218 10.84 15.81 -7.11
N GLU A 219 9.69 16.20 -7.67
CA GLU A 219 9.59 17.44 -8.45
C GLU A 219 10.01 18.65 -7.63
N ARG A 220 9.48 18.78 -6.41
CA ARG A 220 9.80 19.91 -5.54
C ARG A 220 11.26 19.90 -5.10
N LEU A 221 11.78 18.75 -4.66
CA LEU A 221 13.16 18.66 -4.18
C LEU A 221 14.21 18.88 -5.28
N ARG A 222 13.89 18.58 -6.54
CA ARG A 222 14.77 18.90 -7.68
C ARG A 222 14.84 20.39 -8.00
N GLU A 223 13.75 21.13 -7.77
CA GLU A 223 13.66 22.57 -8.02
C GLU A 223 14.21 23.41 -6.85
N LEU A 224 14.15 22.86 -5.64
CA LEU A 224 14.56 23.55 -4.44
C LEU A 224 16.10 23.67 -4.35
N SER A 225 16.56 24.87 -4.07
CA SER A 225 17.95 25.18 -3.74
C SER A 225 17.97 26.05 -2.48
N GLU A 226 19.09 26.05 -1.75
CA GLU A 226 19.26 26.83 -0.49
C GLU A 226 18.09 26.62 0.50
N ILE A 227 17.73 25.35 0.71
CA ILE A 227 16.53 24.96 1.45
C ILE A 227 16.60 25.42 2.91
N THR A 228 15.62 26.23 3.30
CA THR A 228 15.42 26.63 4.70
C THR A 228 14.42 25.71 5.41
N PRO A 229 14.40 25.67 6.76
CA PRO A 229 13.36 24.98 7.51
C PRO A 229 11.94 25.39 7.09
N GLN A 230 11.71 26.68 6.83
CA GLN A 230 10.43 27.18 6.33
C GLN A 230 10.11 26.66 4.92
N GLY A 231 11.12 26.45 4.08
CA GLY A 231 10.98 25.77 2.79
C GLY A 231 10.47 24.34 2.94
N MET A 232 11.05 23.58 3.88
CA MET A 232 10.58 22.22 4.19
C MET A 232 9.18 22.20 4.81
N MET A 233 8.82 23.17 5.66
CA MET A 233 7.45 23.30 6.17
C MET A 233 6.45 23.57 5.03
N ARG A 234 6.80 24.40 4.05
CA ARG A 234 5.95 24.64 2.88
C ARG A 234 5.79 23.38 2.02
N LEU A 235 6.83 22.56 1.89
CA LEU A 235 6.74 21.27 1.19
C LEU A 235 5.68 20.35 1.83
N GLN A 236 5.59 20.34 3.15
CA GLN A 236 4.58 19.54 3.88
C GLN A 236 3.13 20.04 3.65
N LEU A 237 2.97 21.28 3.18
CA LEU A 237 1.67 21.89 2.87
C LEU A 237 1.35 21.87 1.36
N ASP A 238 2.16 21.18 0.55
CA ASP A 238 1.88 21.03 -0.89
C ASP A 238 0.57 20.27 -1.09
N ASN A 239 -0.40 20.93 -1.73
CA ASN A 239 -1.73 20.40 -2.00
C ASN A 239 -1.99 20.25 -3.51
N ARG A 240 -0.92 20.07 -4.30
CA ARG A 240 -1.03 19.88 -5.75
C ARG A 240 -1.64 18.52 -6.06
N ASN A 241 -2.75 18.49 -6.78
CA ASN A 241 -3.38 17.27 -7.27
C ASN A 241 -2.65 16.77 -8.53
N LEU A 242 -1.64 15.93 -8.31
CA LEU A 242 -0.85 15.35 -9.41
C LEU A 242 -1.67 14.39 -10.28
N ARG A 243 -2.64 13.70 -9.69
CA ARG A 243 -3.58 12.85 -10.42
C ARG A 243 -4.35 13.67 -11.44
N ALA A 244 -5.07 14.70 -10.99
CA ALA A 244 -5.81 15.60 -11.87
C ALA A 244 -4.92 16.22 -12.94
N ARG A 245 -3.71 16.69 -12.58
CA ARG A 245 -2.76 17.25 -13.55
C ARG A 245 -2.40 16.25 -14.66
N THR A 246 -2.38 14.96 -14.36
CA THR A 246 -2.00 13.91 -15.29
C THR A 246 -3.16 13.55 -16.23
N VAL A 247 -4.37 13.33 -15.68
CA VAL A 247 -5.48 12.74 -16.47
C VAL A 247 -6.54 13.73 -16.92
N LEU A 248 -6.77 14.83 -16.17
CA LEU A 248 -7.87 15.76 -16.46
C LEU A 248 -7.78 16.39 -17.86
N PRO A 249 -6.60 16.77 -18.39
CA PRO A 249 -6.51 17.31 -19.75
C PRO A 249 -7.04 16.35 -20.82
N THR A 250 -6.72 15.06 -20.72
CA THR A 250 -7.19 14.03 -21.67
C THR A 250 -8.69 13.77 -21.49
N MET A 251 -9.17 13.72 -20.25
CA MET A 251 -10.60 13.56 -19.95
C MET A 251 -11.44 14.73 -20.51
N LEU A 252 -11.00 15.99 -20.30
CA LEU A 252 -11.70 17.17 -20.84
C LEU A 252 -11.67 17.20 -22.37
N ALA A 253 -10.58 16.74 -23.00
CA ALA A 253 -10.46 16.69 -24.45
C ALA A 253 -11.38 15.64 -25.10
N ALA A 254 -11.82 14.63 -24.35
CA ALA A 254 -12.73 13.59 -24.83
C ALA A 254 -14.22 13.99 -24.78
N LEU A 255 -14.57 15.09 -24.10
CA LEU A 255 -15.96 15.54 -23.97
C LEU A 255 -16.47 16.18 -25.28
N ASP A 256 -17.70 15.85 -25.67
CA ASP A 256 -18.42 16.59 -26.70
C ASP A 256 -19.07 17.83 -26.08
N THR A 257 -18.46 18.98 -26.32
CA THR A 257 -18.94 20.27 -25.79
C THR A 257 -20.14 20.84 -26.55
N THR A 258 -20.59 20.23 -27.65
CA THR A 258 -21.64 20.80 -28.52
C THR A 258 -23.06 20.62 -27.97
N GLN A 259 -23.27 19.63 -27.09
CA GLN A 259 -24.58 19.28 -26.52
C GLN A 259 -24.61 19.37 -24.99
N MET A 260 -23.73 20.18 -24.40
CA MET A 260 -23.68 20.34 -22.95
C MET A 260 -24.88 21.12 -22.41
N THR A 261 -25.42 20.67 -21.28
CA THR A 261 -26.36 21.47 -20.48
C THR A 261 -25.66 22.69 -19.87
N ALA A 262 -26.43 23.63 -19.33
CA ALA A 262 -25.86 24.78 -18.62
C ALA A 262 -25.00 24.36 -17.42
N GLY A 263 -25.40 23.31 -16.69
CA GLY A 263 -24.62 22.75 -15.56
C GLY A 263 -23.33 22.08 -16.02
N GLU A 264 -23.38 21.32 -17.11
CA GLU A 264 -22.21 20.66 -17.70
C GLU A 264 -21.20 21.70 -18.19
N HIS A 265 -21.66 22.78 -18.82
CA HIS A 265 -20.79 23.88 -19.24
C HIS A 265 -20.11 24.59 -18.06
N ILE A 266 -20.83 24.84 -16.96
CA ILE A 266 -20.23 25.44 -15.75
C ILE A 266 -19.14 24.51 -15.20
N THR A 267 -19.46 23.23 -15.02
CA THR A 267 -18.53 22.21 -14.52
C THR A 267 -17.28 22.09 -15.40
N PHE A 268 -17.46 22.09 -16.72
CA PHE A 268 -16.36 22.06 -17.69
C PHE A 268 -15.45 23.28 -17.54
N ILE A 269 -16.01 24.48 -17.39
CA ILE A 269 -15.25 25.72 -17.22
C ILE A 269 -14.48 25.73 -15.89
N GLU A 270 -15.11 25.28 -14.80
CA GLU A 270 -14.45 25.17 -13.48
C GLU A 270 -13.23 24.24 -13.56
N LEU A 271 -13.40 23.04 -14.11
CA LEU A 271 -12.30 22.07 -14.29
C LEU A 271 -11.22 22.57 -15.25
N SER A 272 -11.60 23.23 -16.35
CA SER A 272 -10.65 23.75 -17.36
C SER A 272 -9.77 24.89 -16.82
N ASN A 273 -10.34 25.72 -15.94
CA ASN A 273 -9.61 26.84 -15.33
C ASN A 273 -8.77 26.42 -14.13
N TRP A 274 -9.13 25.31 -13.48
CA TRP A 274 -8.45 24.81 -12.31
C TRP A 274 -6.97 24.56 -12.56
N LYS A 275 -6.12 25.12 -11.70
CA LYS A 275 -4.68 24.93 -11.76
C LYS A 275 -4.23 23.77 -10.89
N PHE A 276 -5.08 22.80 -10.60
CA PHE A 276 -4.73 21.57 -9.87
C PHE A 276 -4.28 21.75 -8.41
N ASP A 277 -4.48 22.90 -7.79
CA ASP A 277 -4.22 23.08 -6.36
C ASP A 277 -5.51 22.81 -5.59
N ASN A 278 -5.46 21.96 -4.56
CA ASN A 278 -6.60 21.61 -3.72
C ASN A 278 -6.82 22.68 -2.63
N GLN A 279 -7.07 23.93 -3.03
CA GLN A 279 -7.43 24.99 -2.08
C GLN A 279 -8.85 24.77 -1.55
N HIS A 280 -9.06 25.05 -0.26
CA HIS A 280 -10.33 24.80 0.43
C HIS A 280 -11.55 25.53 -0.13
N ASP A 281 -11.33 26.62 -0.87
CA ASP A 281 -12.33 27.48 -1.50
C ASP A 281 -12.60 27.11 -2.96
N PHE A 282 -11.89 26.11 -3.51
CA PHE A 282 -12.09 25.66 -4.89
C PHE A 282 -13.05 24.48 -4.93
N ILE A 283 -14.06 24.56 -5.80
CA ILE A 283 -15.00 23.44 -6.05
C ILE A 283 -14.40 22.40 -7.01
N ALA A 284 -13.52 22.80 -7.92
CA ALA A 284 -12.94 21.94 -8.94
C ALA A 284 -12.26 20.65 -8.40
N PRO A 285 -11.51 20.66 -7.28
CA PRO A 285 -11.02 19.42 -6.65
C PRO A 285 -12.14 18.42 -6.35
N THR A 286 -13.23 18.89 -5.76
CA THR A 286 -14.39 18.04 -5.42
C THR A 286 -15.03 17.46 -6.67
N ILE A 287 -15.27 18.30 -7.69
CA ILE A 287 -15.80 17.85 -8.98
C ILE A 287 -14.91 16.75 -9.57
N PHE A 288 -13.60 16.96 -9.57
CA PHE A 288 -12.65 16.01 -10.12
C PHE A 288 -12.66 14.67 -9.36
N GLU A 289 -12.65 14.68 -8.02
CA GLU A 289 -12.66 13.43 -7.26
C GLU A 289 -13.95 12.63 -7.50
N TYR A 290 -15.12 13.27 -7.52
CA TYR A 290 -16.38 12.58 -7.85
C TYR A 290 -16.38 12.03 -9.27
N TRP A 291 -15.88 12.80 -10.23
CA TRP A 291 -15.84 12.35 -11.61
C TRP A 291 -14.84 11.21 -11.81
N PHE A 292 -13.67 11.29 -11.20
CA PHE A 292 -12.65 10.24 -11.27
C PHE A 292 -13.15 8.94 -10.61
N GLU A 293 -13.86 9.02 -9.49
CA GLU A 293 -14.49 7.85 -8.84
C GLU A 293 -15.57 7.23 -9.72
N ALA A 294 -16.48 8.04 -10.29
CA ALA A 294 -17.51 7.58 -11.20
C ALA A 294 -16.91 6.92 -12.45
N LEU A 295 -15.89 7.55 -13.04
CA LEU A 295 -15.17 7.02 -14.19
C LEU A 295 -14.44 5.72 -13.87
N THR A 296 -13.75 5.64 -12.72
CA THR A 296 -13.08 4.41 -12.28
C THR A 296 -14.08 3.27 -12.11
N THR A 297 -15.25 3.56 -11.52
CA THR A 297 -16.31 2.56 -11.37
C THR A 297 -16.83 2.10 -12.73
N ALA A 298 -17.11 3.03 -13.64
CA ALA A 298 -17.63 2.71 -14.97
C ALA A 298 -16.64 1.94 -15.87
N ILE A 299 -15.33 2.05 -15.60
CA ILE A 299 -14.29 1.30 -16.33
C ILE A 299 -14.13 -0.13 -15.79
N TRP A 300 -14.31 -0.34 -14.48
CA TRP A 300 -13.90 -1.60 -13.85
C TRP A 300 -15.05 -2.46 -13.33
N ASP A 301 -16.23 -1.93 -13.03
CA ASP A 301 -17.24 -2.69 -12.26
C ASP A 301 -17.92 -3.82 -13.06
N ASP A 302 -18.00 -3.72 -14.39
CA ASP A 302 -18.57 -4.78 -15.22
C ASP A 302 -17.59 -5.97 -15.39
N ASP A 303 -16.30 -5.67 -15.55
CA ASP A 303 -15.23 -6.65 -15.74
C ASP A 303 -14.66 -7.21 -14.42
N LEU A 304 -14.57 -6.36 -13.40
CA LEU A 304 -13.96 -6.61 -12.09
C LEU A 304 -14.89 -6.10 -10.98
N PRO A 305 -16.10 -6.65 -10.82
CA PRO A 305 -17.12 -6.09 -9.94
C PRO A 305 -16.57 -5.84 -8.54
N GLY A 306 -16.63 -4.59 -8.08
CA GLY A 306 -16.00 -4.14 -6.83
C GLY A 306 -16.81 -4.45 -5.57
N ASN A 307 -17.79 -5.36 -5.67
CA ASN A 307 -18.72 -5.63 -4.58
C ASN A 307 -18.19 -6.66 -3.57
N ALA A 308 -18.78 -6.68 -2.37
CA ALA A 308 -18.35 -7.52 -1.25
C ALA A 308 -18.35 -9.04 -1.54
N ASN A 309 -19.01 -9.50 -2.61
CA ASN A 309 -19.03 -10.90 -3.01
C ASN A 309 -18.00 -11.24 -4.10
N SER A 310 -17.22 -10.26 -4.55
CA SER A 310 -16.21 -10.43 -5.59
C SER A 310 -14.84 -10.73 -4.99
N VAL A 311 -14.12 -11.64 -5.63
CA VAL A 311 -12.70 -11.89 -5.34
C VAL A 311 -11.77 -10.92 -6.07
N PHE A 312 -12.33 -10.09 -6.95
CA PHE A 312 -11.58 -9.11 -7.73
C PHE A 312 -11.47 -7.79 -6.97
N LEU A 313 -10.29 -7.18 -7.07
CA LEU A 313 -10.04 -5.82 -6.62
C LEU A 313 -9.90 -4.94 -7.86
N TYR A 314 -10.38 -3.71 -7.78
CA TYR A 314 -10.04 -2.72 -8.79
C TYR A 314 -8.51 -2.57 -8.87
N PRO A 315 -7.96 -2.35 -10.08
CA PRO A 315 -6.60 -1.91 -10.21
C PRO A 315 -6.35 -0.63 -9.41
N ASN A 316 -5.14 -0.45 -8.92
CA ASN A 316 -4.75 0.80 -8.28
C ASN A 316 -4.92 2.00 -9.23
N ASP A 317 -5.14 3.20 -8.67
CA ASP A 317 -5.38 4.42 -9.46
C ASP A 317 -4.30 4.68 -10.52
N ASP A 318 -3.04 4.29 -10.31
CA ASP A 318 -1.96 4.47 -11.29
C ASP A 318 -2.13 3.60 -12.54
N VAL A 319 -2.83 2.46 -12.44
CA VAL A 319 -3.24 1.64 -13.60
C VAL A 319 -4.35 2.35 -14.35
N THR A 320 -5.39 2.82 -13.66
CA THR A 320 -6.48 3.61 -14.25
C THR A 320 -5.94 4.87 -14.93
N MET A 321 -5.03 5.61 -14.28
CA MET A 321 -4.43 6.82 -14.84
C MET A 321 -3.65 6.54 -16.12
N ARG A 322 -2.91 5.43 -16.16
CA ARG A 322 -2.16 5.01 -17.35
C ARG A 322 -3.12 4.63 -18.49
N LEU A 323 -4.17 3.88 -18.19
CA LEU A 323 -5.22 3.55 -19.14
C LEU A 323 -5.82 4.81 -19.77
N LEU A 324 -6.21 5.78 -18.93
CA LEU A 324 -6.80 7.07 -19.36
C LEU A 324 -5.83 7.93 -20.18
N SER A 325 -4.52 7.79 -20.00
CA SER A 325 -3.52 8.66 -20.62
C SER A 325 -2.80 8.04 -21.82
N GLU A 326 -2.72 6.71 -21.88
CA GLU A 326 -1.85 5.98 -22.82
C GLU A 326 -2.61 4.98 -23.71
N ASP A 327 -3.76 4.45 -23.27
CA ASP A 327 -4.49 3.40 -23.99
C ASP A 327 -5.99 3.68 -24.05
N THR A 328 -6.38 4.73 -24.76
CA THR A 328 -7.80 5.11 -24.96
C THR A 328 -8.56 4.14 -25.89
N ALA A 329 -7.92 3.08 -26.39
CA ALA A 329 -8.53 2.05 -27.25
C ALA A 329 -8.79 0.74 -26.49
N SER A 330 -8.59 0.74 -25.17
CA SER A 330 -8.76 -0.44 -24.34
C SER A 330 -10.19 -0.95 -24.32
N THR A 331 -10.33 -2.27 -24.24
CA THR A 331 -11.64 -2.94 -24.12
C THR A 331 -12.28 -2.78 -22.75
N TYR A 332 -11.56 -2.22 -21.76
CA TYR A 332 -12.12 -1.89 -20.45
C TYR A 332 -13.00 -0.62 -20.47
N PHE A 333 -13.12 0.05 -21.62
CA PHE A 333 -14.09 1.14 -21.79
C PHE A 333 -15.44 0.67 -22.36
N ASP A 334 -15.61 -0.63 -22.58
CA ASP A 334 -16.84 -1.22 -23.07
C ASP A 334 -17.62 -1.77 -21.87
N ASP A 335 -18.82 -1.27 -21.61
CA ASP A 335 -19.66 -1.78 -20.53
C ASP A 335 -20.36 -3.03 -21.03
N ARG A 336 -19.82 -4.20 -20.70
CA ARG A 336 -20.30 -5.50 -21.24
C ARG A 336 -21.70 -5.89 -20.80
N LEU A 337 -22.33 -5.08 -19.94
CA LEU A 337 -23.71 -5.24 -19.52
C LEU A 337 -24.69 -4.50 -20.44
N THR A 338 -24.20 -3.65 -21.36
CA THR A 338 -25.01 -2.96 -22.37
C THR A 338 -24.91 -3.69 -23.73
N PRO A 339 -25.89 -3.50 -24.63
CA PRO A 339 -25.82 -4.01 -26.01
C PRO A 339 -24.99 -3.11 -26.95
N GLU A 340 -24.76 -1.86 -26.56
CA GLU A 340 -23.84 -0.95 -27.23
C GLU A 340 -22.38 -1.36 -26.96
N VAL A 341 -21.43 -0.85 -27.76
CA VAL A 341 -20.00 -1.01 -27.48
C VAL A 341 -19.44 0.37 -27.20
N GLU A 342 -19.30 0.72 -25.94
CA GLU A 342 -18.79 2.02 -25.54
C GLU A 342 -17.29 2.15 -25.86
N GLN A 343 -16.89 3.38 -26.17
CA GLN A 343 -15.49 3.78 -26.29
C GLN A 343 -15.13 4.73 -25.14
N TYR A 344 -13.84 5.03 -25.01
CA TYR A 344 -13.32 5.96 -24.01
C TYR A 344 -14.14 7.26 -23.90
N GLY A 345 -14.46 7.91 -25.03
CA GLY A 345 -15.23 9.15 -25.04
C GLY A 345 -16.66 8.99 -24.52
N ASP A 346 -17.30 7.86 -24.77
CA ASP A 346 -18.67 7.58 -24.34
C ASP A 346 -18.75 7.46 -22.81
N ILE A 347 -17.84 6.69 -22.19
CA ILE A 347 -17.80 6.54 -20.73
C ILE A 347 -17.39 7.85 -20.06
N VAL A 348 -16.41 8.58 -20.61
CA VAL A 348 -16.00 9.90 -20.09
C VAL A 348 -17.18 10.88 -20.11
N GLN A 349 -17.95 10.91 -21.21
CA GLN A 349 -19.12 11.77 -21.35
C GLN A 349 -20.25 11.37 -20.39
N LYS A 350 -20.56 10.06 -20.29
CA LYS A 350 -21.58 9.51 -19.39
C LYS A 350 -21.29 9.88 -17.94
N THR A 351 -20.08 9.60 -17.47
CA THR A 351 -19.66 9.82 -16.08
C THR A 351 -19.51 11.29 -15.72
N PHE A 352 -19.15 12.14 -16.69
CA PHE A 352 -19.14 13.61 -16.51
C PHE A 352 -20.54 14.16 -16.27
N ARG A 353 -21.52 13.70 -17.06
CA ARG A 353 -22.93 14.06 -16.88
C ARG A 353 -23.45 13.60 -15.53
N GLU A 354 -23.24 12.33 -15.18
CA GLU A 354 -23.65 11.77 -13.89
C GLU A 354 -23.06 12.53 -12.71
N THR A 355 -21.81 12.98 -12.82
CA THR A 355 -21.16 13.79 -11.79
C THR A 355 -21.78 15.17 -11.70
N THR A 356 -22.01 15.82 -12.84
CA THR A 356 -22.62 17.14 -12.92
C THR A 356 -24.03 17.13 -12.33
N ASP A 357 -24.84 16.11 -12.61
CA ASP A 357 -26.22 16.00 -12.13
C ASP A 357 -26.32 15.76 -10.61
N LYS A 358 -25.24 15.29 -9.98
CA LYS A 358 -25.15 15.05 -8.54
C LYS A 358 -24.74 16.29 -7.72
N LEU A 359 -24.10 17.27 -8.36
CA LEU A 359 -23.63 18.53 -7.75
C LEU A 359 -24.77 19.54 -7.65
#